data_AF-A0A946P0T4-F1
#
_entry.id   AF-A0A946P0T4-F1
#
_cell.length_a   1.000
_cell.length_b   1.000
_cell.length_c   1.000
_cell.angle_alpha   90.00
_cell.angle_beta   90.00
_cell.angle_gamma   90.00
#
_symmetry.space_group_name_H-M   'P 1'
#
loop_
_entity.id
_entity.type
_entity.pdbx_description
1 polymer ?
#
loop_
_entity_poly.entity_id
_entity_poly.type
_entity_poly.pdbx_seq_one_letter_code
_entity_poly.pdbx_strand_id
1 'polypeptide(L)'
;AVGAAAATVGIVVGVVTLTGVGFRLGYVVVQTATDIGTLLSSLPLLGYFSVAQWALFTSLILIAISCIIMGAGIPTTATYIILVAVAAPALAVLNVEPIVAHFFVFYYGVLADITPPVALAAYAAAGIAGSNPFKTGNTAFRLGIAKALVPFVFVYSPALLLIADGFTWWLFTITLIGAMLGIASLGVAFSGYFISSLQKWQRWWVAIVSFFFIAPGLATMAIGLVLMLPILFMQIKEFKIKTNNFIE
;
A
#
# COMPACT_ATOMS: atom_id res chain seq x y z
N ALA A 1 18.63 -10.43 21.67
CA ALA A 1 17.26 -10.28 21.11
C ALA A 1 17.19 -10.76 19.65
N VAL A 2 17.87 -10.11 18.71
CA VAL A 2 17.80 -10.46 17.26
C VAL A 2 18.22 -11.91 16.97
N GLY A 3 19.32 -12.40 17.56
CA GLY A 3 19.76 -13.79 17.36
C GLY A 3 18.77 -14.84 17.88
N ALA A 4 18.11 -14.59 19.01
CA ALA A 4 17.09 -15.48 19.55
C ALA A 4 15.82 -15.49 18.68
N ALA A 5 15.40 -14.32 18.18
CA ALA A 5 14.30 -14.20 17.23
C ALA A 5 14.62 -14.89 15.89
N ALA A 6 15.85 -14.75 15.39
CA ALA A 6 16.29 -15.44 14.18
C ALA A 6 16.28 -16.97 14.34
N ALA A 7 16.71 -17.49 15.50
CA ALA A 7 16.70 -18.91 15.79
C ALA A 7 15.27 -19.49 15.83
N THR A 8 14.33 -18.82 16.50
CA THR A 8 12.93 -19.28 16.55
C THR A 8 12.24 -19.17 15.19
N VAL A 9 12.51 -18.11 14.44
CA VAL A 9 11.99 -17.95 13.07
C VAL A 9 12.57 -19.01 12.14
N GLY A 10 13.83 -19.40 12.29
CA GLY A 10 14.44 -20.48 11.51
C GLY A 10 13.67 -21.80 11.62
N ILE A 11 13.12 -22.11 12.81
CA ILE A 11 12.24 -23.28 13.00
C ILE A 11 10.95 -23.12 12.20
N VAL A 12 10.31 -21.94 12.26
CA VAL A 12 9.08 -21.65 11.49
C VAL A 12 9.32 -21.79 10.00
N VAL A 13 10.40 -21.18 9.48
CA VAL A 13 10.78 -21.27 8.06
C VAL A 13 11.06 -22.73 7.66
N GLY A 14 11.77 -23.48 8.50
CA GLY A 14 12.04 -24.90 8.29
C GLY A 14 10.76 -25.73 8.18
N VAL A 15 9.81 -25.53 9.10
CA VAL A 15 8.50 -26.21 9.07
C VAL A 15 7.71 -25.80 7.83
N VAL A 16 7.60 -24.51 7.51
CA VAL A 16 6.86 -24.01 6.33
C VAL A 16 7.43 -24.58 5.04
N THR A 17 8.76 -24.67 4.94
CA THR A 17 9.46 -25.20 3.78
C THR A 17 9.26 -26.71 3.65
N LEU A 18 9.47 -27.47 4.73
CA LEU A 18 9.35 -28.94 4.73
C LEU A 18 7.91 -29.42 4.53
N THR A 19 6.93 -28.68 5.04
CA THR A 19 5.50 -29.01 4.88
C THR A 19 4.92 -28.53 3.54
N GLY A 20 5.60 -27.64 2.83
CA GLY A 20 5.09 -27.03 1.59
C GLY A 20 3.89 -26.11 1.80
N VAL A 21 3.60 -25.70 3.05
CA VAL A 21 2.43 -24.88 3.39
C VAL A 21 2.45 -23.53 2.67
N GLY A 22 3.63 -22.93 2.45
CA GLY A 22 3.75 -21.68 1.67
C GLY A 22 3.21 -21.80 0.25
N PHE A 23 3.56 -22.88 -0.46
CA PHE A 23 3.04 -23.15 -1.80
C PHE A 23 1.54 -23.46 -1.80
N ARG A 24 1.06 -24.22 -0.81
CA ARG A 24 -0.38 -24.53 -0.68
C ARG A 24 -1.21 -23.28 -0.41
N LEU A 25 -0.78 -22.42 0.51
CA LEU A 25 -1.43 -21.14 0.79
C LEU A 25 -1.38 -20.23 -0.44
N GLY A 26 -0.26 -20.18 -1.15
CA GLY A 26 -0.15 -19.46 -2.41
C GLY A 26 -1.16 -19.94 -3.45
N TYR A 27 -1.27 -21.26 -3.65
CA TYR A 27 -2.25 -21.83 -4.56
C TYR A 27 -3.69 -21.50 -4.15
N VAL A 28 -4.02 -21.61 -2.86
CA VAL A 28 -5.35 -21.27 -2.34
C VAL A 28 -5.67 -19.78 -2.59
N VAL A 29 -4.72 -18.88 -2.35
CA VAL A 29 -4.91 -17.45 -2.60
C VAL A 29 -5.09 -17.15 -4.08
N VAL A 30 -4.28 -17.74 -4.96
CA VAL A 30 -4.38 -17.53 -6.41
C VAL A 30 -5.69 -18.12 -6.96
N GLN A 31 -6.09 -19.30 -6.50
CA GLN A 31 -7.35 -19.91 -6.90
C GLN A 31 -8.55 -19.05 -6.46
N THR A 32 -8.58 -18.66 -5.18
CA THR A 32 -9.65 -17.81 -4.63
C THR A 32 -9.71 -16.47 -5.35
N ALA A 33 -8.56 -15.87 -5.65
CA ALA A 33 -8.48 -14.62 -6.39
C ALA A 33 -8.93 -14.77 -7.86
N THR A 34 -8.65 -15.91 -8.49
CA THR A 34 -9.13 -16.22 -9.85
C THR A 34 -10.64 -16.39 -9.85
N ASP A 35 -11.20 -17.12 -8.89
CA ASP A 35 -12.65 -17.29 -8.75
C ASP A 35 -13.34 -15.93 -8.53
N ILE A 36 -12.82 -15.09 -7.63
CA ILE A 36 -13.29 -13.71 -7.44
C ILE A 36 -13.13 -12.89 -8.74
N GLY A 37 -12.03 -13.06 -9.47
CA GLY A 37 -11.79 -12.38 -10.74
C GLY A 37 -12.76 -12.76 -11.85
N THR A 38 -13.19 -14.03 -11.92
CA THR A 38 -14.24 -14.47 -12.83
C THR A 38 -15.60 -13.85 -12.48
N LEU A 39 -15.92 -13.75 -11.20
CA LEU A 39 -17.13 -13.07 -10.74
C LEU A 39 -17.09 -11.57 -11.06
N LEU A 40 -15.97 -10.88 -10.80
CA LEU A 40 -15.82 -9.45 -11.07
C LEU A 40 -15.86 -9.14 -12.56
N SER A 41 -15.22 -9.95 -13.39
CA SER A 41 -15.24 -9.77 -14.86
C SER A 41 -16.60 -10.05 -15.49
N SER A 42 -17.47 -10.81 -14.83
CA SER A 42 -18.86 -11.02 -15.28
C SER A 42 -19.77 -9.80 -15.10
N LEU A 43 -19.34 -8.78 -14.33
CA LEU A 43 -20.12 -7.56 -14.09
C LEU A 43 -19.99 -6.55 -15.25
N PRO A 44 -21.10 -5.94 -15.73
CA PRO A 44 -21.10 -5.06 -16.91
C PRO A 44 -20.15 -3.85 -16.83
N LEU A 45 -19.86 -3.35 -15.62
CA LEU A 45 -18.98 -2.20 -15.40
C LEU A 45 -17.49 -2.59 -15.25
N LEU A 46 -17.20 -3.84 -14.94
CA LEU A 46 -15.86 -4.33 -14.56
C LEU A 46 -15.25 -5.31 -15.58
N GLY A 47 -16.00 -5.68 -16.62
CA GLY A 47 -15.56 -6.54 -17.73
C GLY A 47 -14.50 -5.92 -18.66
N TYR A 48 -14.06 -4.68 -18.42
CA TYR A 48 -12.96 -4.06 -19.18
C TYR A 48 -11.59 -4.69 -18.88
N PHE A 49 -11.42 -5.32 -17.70
CA PHE A 49 -10.17 -5.94 -17.29
C PHE A 49 -10.24 -7.46 -17.44
N SER A 50 -9.10 -8.07 -17.80
CA SER A 50 -9.01 -9.52 -17.94
C SER A 50 -9.13 -10.22 -16.58
N VAL A 51 -9.56 -11.48 -16.61
CA VAL A 51 -9.61 -12.33 -15.40
C VAL A 51 -8.23 -12.37 -14.72
N ALA A 52 -7.15 -12.41 -15.49
CA ALA A 52 -5.79 -12.40 -14.96
C ALA A 52 -5.43 -11.11 -14.21
N GLN A 53 -5.88 -9.94 -14.71
CA GLN A 53 -5.66 -8.66 -14.04
C GLN A 53 -6.44 -8.57 -12.71
N TRP A 54 -7.70 -9.01 -12.72
CA TRP A 54 -8.52 -9.09 -11.51
C TRP A 54 -7.97 -10.09 -10.50
N ALA A 55 -7.50 -11.25 -10.96
CA ALA A 55 -6.88 -12.26 -10.13
C ALA A 55 -5.61 -11.71 -9.47
N LEU A 56 -4.70 -11.10 -10.23
CA LEU A 56 -3.49 -10.48 -9.68
C LEU A 56 -3.84 -9.44 -8.59
N PHE A 57 -4.72 -8.49 -8.91
CA PHE A 57 -5.12 -7.44 -7.97
C PHE A 57 -5.72 -8.02 -6.68
N THR A 58 -6.62 -9.00 -6.81
CA THR A 58 -7.28 -9.65 -5.67
C THR A 58 -6.29 -10.47 -4.85
N SER A 59 -5.37 -11.19 -5.51
CA SER A 59 -4.30 -11.91 -4.82
C SER A 59 -3.43 -10.97 -4.01
N LEU A 60 -3.01 -9.82 -4.56
CA LEU A 60 -2.21 -8.85 -3.83
C LEU A 60 -2.94 -8.33 -2.58
N ILE A 61 -4.26 -8.09 -2.66
CA ILE A 61 -5.06 -7.71 -1.49
C ILE A 61 -5.09 -8.82 -0.44
N LEU A 62 -5.35 -10.07 -0.85
CA LEU A 62 -5.41 -11.21 0.07
C LEU A 62 -4.05 -11.45 0.74
N ILE A 63 -2.95 -11.36 -0.02
CA ILE A 63 -1.58 -11.47 0.49
C ILE A 63 -1.27 -10.32 1.44
N ALA A 64 -1.66 -9.09 1.10
CA ALA A 64 -1.48 -7.92 1.97
C ALA A 64 -2.20 -8.09 3.32
N ILE A 65 -3.46 -8.53 3.30
CA ILE A 65 -4.24 -8.80 4.51
C ILE A 65 -3.58 -9.91 5.33
N SER A 66 -3.17 -11.00 4.68
CA SER A 66 -2.44 -12.09 5.33
C SER A 66 -1.14 -11.58 5.97
N CYS A 67 -0.40 -10.71 5.28
CA CYS A 67 0.83 -10.13 5.80
C CYS A 67 0.60 -9.24 7.03
N ILE A 68 -0.48 -8.43 7.02
CA ILE A 68 -0.84 -7.58 8.16
C ILE A 68 -1.23 -8.45 9.37
N ILE A 69 -2.04 -9.48 9.17
CA ILE A 69 -2.51 -10.35 10.26
C ILE A 69 -1.34 -11.16 10.84
N MET A 70 -0.47 -11.71 9.99
CA MET A 70 0.67 -12.53 10.44
C MET A 70 1.79 -11.69 11.05
N GLY A 71 1.99 -10.46 10.57
CA GLY A 71 3.08 -9.59 11.02
C GLY A 71 2.80 -8.82 12.31
N ALA A 72 1.55 -8.79 12.75
CA ALA A 72 1.14 -8.02 13.92
C ALA A 72 1.81 -8.53 15.21
N GLY A 73 2.72 -7.73 15.78
CA GLY A 73 3.26 -7.95 17.13
C GLY A 73 4.59 -8.69 17.20
N ILE A 74 5.27 -8.81 16.07
CA ILE A 74 6.57 -9.48 15.94
C ILE A 74 7.62 -8.42 15.54
N PRO A 75 8.89 -8.51 15.99
CA PRO A 75 9.94 -7.59 15.54
C PRO A 75 10.14 -7.62 14.01
N THR A 76 10.28 -6.45 13.37
CA THR A 76 10.35 -6.27 11.90
C THR A 76 11.20 -7.30 11.16
N THR A 77 12.41 -7.60 11.66
CA THR A 77 13.30 -8.59 11.04
C THR A 77 12.70 -10.00 11.05
N ALA A 78 12.13 -10.42 12.18
CA ALA A 78 11.50 -11.73 12.32
C ALA A 78 10.20 -11.79 11.50
N THR A 79 9.40 -10.74 11.54
CA THR A 79 8.19 -10.57 10.73
C THR A 79 8.49 -10.76 9.25
N TYR A 80 9.49 -10.07 8.73
CA TYR A 80 9.89 -10.19 7.32
C TYR A 80 10.26 -11.63 6.94
N ILE A 81 11.10 -12.31 7.74
CA ILE A 81 11.55 -13.67 7.44
C ILE A 81 10.38 -14.68 7.46
N ILE A 82 9.43 -14.54 8.40
CA ILE A 82 8.23 -15.39 8.44
C ILE A 82 7.36 -15.12 7.21
N LEU A 83 7.06 -13.84 6.93
CA LEU A 83 6.16 -13.47 5.87
C LEU A 83 6.71 -13.86 4.49
N VAL A 84 8.00 -13.66 4.24
CA VAL A 84 8.60 -13.98 2.95
C VAL A 84 8.58 -15.48 2.66
N ALA A 85 8.76 -16.32 3.69
CA ALA A 85 8.69 -17.77 3.54
C ALA A 85 7.30 -18.28 3.11
N VAL A 86 6.24 -17.50 3.37
CA VAL A 86 4.85 -17.84 3.02
C VAL A 86 4.37 -17.11 1.78
N ALA A 87 4.62 -15.81 1.69
CA ALA A 87 4.08 -14.95 0.63
C ALA A 87 4.92 -14.95 -0.66
N ALA A 88 6.24 -15.14 -0.58
CA ALA A 88 7.07 -15.18 -1.80
C ALA A 88 6.71 -16.35 -2.73
N PRO A 89 6.45 -17.59 -2.25
CA PRO A 89 5.92 -18.66 -3.09
C PRO A 89 4.59 -18.32 -3.76
N ALA A 90 3.69 -17.62 -3.07
CA ALA A 90 2.40 -17.19 -3.61
C ALA A 90 2.56 -16.17 -4.75
N LEU A 91 3.43 -15.18 -4.54
CA LEU A 91 3.75 -14.16 -5.54
C LEU A 91 4.52 -14.73 -6.74
N ALA A 92 5.34 -15.75 -6.52
CA ALA A 92 6.05 -16.45 -7.59
C ALA A 92 5.08 -17.18 -8.54
N VAL A 93 3.99 -17.78 -8.04
CA VAL A 93 2.93 -18.38 -8.88
C VAL A 93 2.27 -17.34 -9.78
N LEU A 94 2.23 -16.08 -9.35
CA LEU A 94 1.70 -14.94 -10.12
C LEU A 94 2.74 -14.31 -11.07
N ASN A 95 3.92 -14.92 -11.22
CA ASN A 95 5.05 -14.39 -11.99
C ASN A 95 5.53 -13.00 -11.53
N VAL A 96 5.42 -12.71 -10.24
CA VAL A 96 6.00 -11.50 -9.66
C VAL A 96 7.49 -11.72 -9.43
N GLU A 97 8.31 -10.76 -9.88
CA GLU A 97 9.77 -10.78 -9.72
C GLU A 97 10.16 -10.98 -8.24
N PRO A 98 11.18 -11.80 -7.91
CA PRO A 98 11.54 -12.07 -6.54
C PRO A 98 11.80 -10.81 -5.71
N ILE A 99 12.55 -9.85 -6.26
CA ILE A 99 12.86 -8.61 -5.53
C ILE A 99 11.59 -7.78 -5.22
N VAL A 100 10.63 -7.76 -6.15
CA VAL A 100 9.33 -7.10 -5.94
C VAL A 100 8.57 -7.81 -4.81
N ALA A 101 8.57 -9.15 -4.80
CA ALA A 101 7.93 -9.93 -3.74
C ALA A 101 8.53 -9.64 -2.36
N HIS A 102 9.87 -9.58 -2.26
CA HIS A 102 10.56 -9.22 -1.03
C HIS A 102 10.18 -7.83 -0.52
N PHE A 103 10.16 -6.82 -1.40
CA PHE A 103 9.75 -5.46 -1.02
C PHE A 103 8.26 -5.38 -0.68
N PHE A 104 7.40 -6.09 -1.41
CA PHE A 104 5.97 -6.15 -1.14
C PHE A 104 5.72 -6.63 0.29
N VAL A 105 6.32 -7.77 0.63
CA VAL A 105 6.19 -8.37 1.95
C VAL A 105 6.82 -7.51 3.06
N PHE A 106 8.00 -6.94 2.81
CA PHE A 106 8.67 -6.07 3.76
C PHE A 106 7.82 -4.84 4.11
N TYR A 107 7.24 -4.18 3.10
CA TYR A 107 6.39 -3.01 3.32
C TYR A 107 5.13 -3.36 4.11
N TYR A 108 4.47 -4.49 3.83
CA TYR A 108 3.31 -4.91 4.60
C TYR A 108 3.65 -5.38 6.02
N GLY A 109 4.83 -5.96 6.22
CA GLY A 109 5.35 -6.24 7.56
C GLY A 109 5.50 -4.97 8.39
N VAL A 110 6.09 -3.92 7.81
CA VAL A 110 6.20 -2.60 8.47
C VAL A 110 4.84 -1.92 8.64
N LEU A 111 3.91 -2.12 7.71
CA LEU A 111 2.55 -1.60 7.83
C LEU A 111 1.77 -2.31 8.96
N ALA A 112 2.00 -3.61 9.17
CA ALA A 112 1.41 -4.38 10.27
C ALA A 112 1.74 -3.75 11.62
N ASP A 113 3.00 -3.32 11.81
CA ASP A 113 3.48 -2.71 13.05
C ASP A 113 2.82 -1.37 13.39
N ILE A 114 2.20 -0.68 12.43
CA ILE A 114 1.45 0.56 12.69
C ILE A 114 -0.07 0.35 12.77
N THR A 115 -0.55 -0.88 12.57
CA THR A 115 -1.98 -1.20 12.51
C THR A 115 -2.52 -1.45 13.93
N PRO A 116 -3.54 -0.71 14.40
CA PRO A 116 -4.22 -1.02 15.66
C PRO A 116 -4.86 -2.42 15.57
N PRO A 117 -4.74 -3.27 16.60
CA PRO A 117 -4.40 -2.97 17.99
C PRO A 117 -2.92 -3.08 18.35
N VAL A 118 -1.99 -3.25 17.40
CA VAL A 118 -0.61 -3.66 17.70
C VAL A 118 0.43 -2.55 17.51
N ALA A 119 -0.01 -1.31 17.30
CA ALA A 119 0.83 -0.12 17.04
C ALA A 119 1.77 0.27 18.21
N LEU A 120 2.76 -0.57 18.51
CA LEU A 120 3.53 -0.58 19.76
C LEU A 120 4.35 0.70 19.95
N ALA A 121 4.95 1.19 18.86
CA ALA A 121 5.67 2.46 18.85
C ALA A 121 4.74 3.65 19.14
N ALA A 122 3.55 3.67 18.54
CA ALA A 122 2.56 4.73 18.76
C ALA A 122 2.01 4.70 20.18
N TYR A 123 1.84 3.51 20.76
CA TYR A 123 1.36 3.35 22.14
C TYR A 123 2.42 3.72 23.18
N ALA A 124 3.68 3.38 22.93
CA ALA A 124 4.79 3.83 23.77
C ALA A 124 4.91 5.36 23.73
N ALA A 125 4.86 5.96 22.53
CA ALA A 125 4.85 7.41 22.37
C ALA A 125 3.65 8.07 23.07
N ALA A 126 2.48 7.42 23.04
CA ALA A 126 1.30 7.91 23.73
C ALA A 126 1.48 7.95 25.26
N GLY A 127 2.14 6.94 25.84
CA GLY A 127 2.49 6.91 27.27
C GLY A 127 3.43 8.04 27.68
N ILE A 128 4.41 8.38 26.84
CA ILE A 128 5.31 9.52 27.07
C ILE A 128 4.56 10.85 26.95
N ALA A 129 3.66 10.96 25.97
CA ALA A 129 2.88 12.18 25.70
C ALA A 129 1.63 12.34 26.58
N GLY A 130 1.33 11.38 27.47
CA GLY A 130 0.11 11.40 28.30
C GLY A 130 -1.21 11.33 27.50
N SER A 131 -1.16 10.82 26.27
CA SER A 131 -2.32 10.71 25.37
C SER A 131 -2.93 9.31 25.38
N ASN A 132 -4.18 9.16 24.93
CA ASN A 132 -4.82 7.86 24.84
C ASN A 132 -4.12 6.99 23.76
N PRO A 133 -3.55 5.81 24.11
CA PRO A 133 -2.79 4.98 23.17
C PRO A 133 -3.58 4.60 21.93
N PHE A 134 -4.85 4.20 22.09
CA PHE A 134 -5.69 3.78 20.98
C PHE A 134 -5.97 4.93 20.00
N LYS A 135 -6.26 6.14 20.51
CA LYS A 135 -6.43 7.34 19.66
C LYS A 135 -5.15 7.71 18.91
N THR A 136 -4.00 7.61 19.58
CA THR A 136 -2.69 7.89 18.99
C THR A 136 -2.34 6.88 17.90
N GLY A 137 -2.56 5.58 18.16
CA GLY A 137 -2.39 4.52 17.17
C GLY A 137 -3.30 4.68 15.96
N ASN A 138 -4.59 4.98 16.16
CA ASN A 138 -5.51 5.22 15.05
C ASN A 138 -5.11 6.44 14.20
N THR A 139 -4.58 7.48 14.85
CA THR A 139 -4.07 8.67 14.14
C THR A 139 -2.81 8.34 13.35
N ALA A 140 -1.87 7.61 13.94
CA ALA A 140 -0.66 7.15 13.27
C ALA A 140 -0.97 6.26 12.06
N PHE A 141 -1.90 5.31 12.22
CA PHE A 141 -2.36 4.44 11.14
C PHE A 141 -3.00 5.23 10.00
N ARG A 142 -3.91 6.16 10.31
CA ARG A 142 -4.56 7.02 9.31
C ARG A 142 -3.56 7.84 8.50
N LEU A 143 -2.48 8.31 9.13
CA LEU A 143 -1.42 9.05 8.43
C LEU A 143 -0.49 8.09 7.64
N GLY A 144 -0.28 6.89 8.14
CA GLY A 144 0.60 5.88 7.54
C GLY A 144 -0.02 5.08 6.40
N ILE A 145 -1.36 5.04 6.28
CA ILE A 145 -2.07 4.20 5.30
C ILE A 145 -1.72 4.51 3.85
N ALA A 146 -1.24 5.72 3.57
CA ALA A 146 -0.75 6.08 2.23
C ALA A 146 0.40 5.16 1.75
N LYS A 147 1.18 4.59 2.68
CA LYS A 147 2.23 3.63 2.37
C LYS A 147 1.71 2.28 1.89
N ALA A 148 0.44 1.95 2.16
CA ALA A 148 -0.16 0.68 1.75
C ALA A 148 -0.27 0.53 0.23
N LEU A 149 -0.18 1.63 -0.53
CA LEU A 149 -0.23 1.58 -2.00
C LEU A 149 1.14 1.38 -2.65
N VAL A 150 2.24 1.70 -1.96
CA VAL A 150 3.60 1.58 -2.50
C VAL A 150 3.92 0.16 -3.00
N PRO A 151 3.59 -0.92 -2.26
CA PRO A 151 3.81 -2.29 -2.72
C PRO A 151 3.10 -2.64 -4.02
N PHE A 152 1.86 -2.15 -4.21
CA PHE A 152 1.12 -2.36 -5.44
C PHE A 152 1.83 -1.70 -6.63
N VAL A 153 2.37 -0.49 -6.45
CA VAL A 153 3.13 0.19 -7.50
C VAL A 153 4.36 -0.62 -7.90
N PHE A 154 5.06 -1.24 -6.95
CA PHE A 154 6.21 -2.10 -7.29
C PHE A 154 5.82 -3.34 -8.11
N VAL A 155 4.64 -3.91 -7.87
CA VAL A 155 4.15 -5.06 -8.65
C VAL A 155 3.72 -4.66 -10.06
N TYR A 156 3.00 -3.54 -10.21
CA TYR A 156 2.54 -3.08 -11.52
C TYR A 156 3.59 -2.30 -12.32
N SER A 157 4.61 -1.76 -11.66
CA SER A 157 5.72 -1.04 -12.28
C SER A 157 7.05 -1.39 -11.61
N PRO A 158 7.61 -2.58 -11.93
CA PRO A 158 8.89 -3.05 -11.40
C PRO A 158 10.08 -2.11 -11.72
N ALA A 159 9.94 -1.26 -12.74
CA ALA A 159 10.94 -0.24 -13.11
C ALA A 159 11.35 0.68 -11.95
N LEU A 160 10.47 0.91 -10.95
CA LEU A 160 10.80 1.69 -9.75
C LEU A 160 11.89 1.06 -8.88
N LEU A 161 12.06 -0.26 -8.98
CA LEU A 161 13.09 -1.01 -8.26
C LEU A 161 14.38 -1.21 -9.07
N LEU A 162 14.53 -0.50 -10.19
CA LEU A 162 15.69 -0.58 -11.08
C LEU A 162 15.97 -1.99 -11.60
N ILE A 163 14.91 -2.80 -11.77
CA ILE A 163 15.00 -4.15 -12.33
C ILE A 163 15.30 -4.01 -13.84
N ALA A 164 16.35 -4.68 -14.31
CA ALA A 164 16.91 -4.48 -15.65
C ALA A 164 15.92 -4.81 -16.78
N ASP A 165 15.04 -5.80 -16.60
CA ASP A 165 14.07 -6.20 -17.61
C ASP A 165 12.98 -5.14 -17.80
N GLY A 166 12.97 -4.53 -18.99
CA GLY A 166 12.03 -3.47 -19.34
C GLY A 166 12.34 -2.09 -18.72
N PHE A 167 13.52 -1.91 -18.10
CA PHE A 167 13.92 -0.62 -17.56
C PHE A 167 14.18 0.41 -18.66
N THR A 168 13.51 1.55 -18.55
CA THR A 168 13.85 2.76 -19.29
C THR A 168 13.81 3.94 -18.34
N TRP A 169 14.78 4.85 -18.47
CA TRP A 169 14.81 6.09 -17.69
C TRP A 169 13.49 6.87 -17.81
N TRP A 170 12.88 6.85 -18.99
CA TRP A 170 11.57 7.46 -19.24
C TRP A 170 10.46 6.86 -18.36
N LEU A 171 10.29 5.53 -18.37
CA LEU A 171 9.26 4.87 -17.58
C LEU A 171 9.52 5.02 -16.08
N PHE A 172 10.79 4.94 -15.65
CA PHE A 172 11.18 5.17 -14.27
C PHE A 172 10.80 6.56 -13.79
N THR A 173 11.15 7.62 -14.54
CA THR A 173 10.86 9.00 -14.13
C THR A 173 9.35 9.27 -14.07
N ILE A 174 8.57 8.77 -15.04
CA ILE A 174 7.11 8.93 -15.03
C ILE A 174 6.49 8.21 -13.84
N THR A 175 6.86 6.95 -13.61
CA THR A 175 6.29 6.16 -12.51
C THR A 175 6.72 6.69 -11.14
N LEU A 176 7.94 7.22 -11.01
CA LEU A 176 8.42 7.87 -9.80
C LEU A 176 7.61 9.14 -9.49
N ILE A 177 7.45 10.02 -10.47
CA ILE A 177 6.68 11.26 -10.30
C ILE A 177 5.20 10.93 -10.01
N GLY A 178 4.62 9.99 -10.76
CA GLY A 178 3.25 9.52 -10.54
C GLY A 178 3.05 8.95 -9.14
N ALA A 179 3.95 8.07 -8.69
CA ALA A 179 3.90 7.51 -7.34
C ALA A 179 4.05 8.60 -6.25
N MET A 180 4.98 9.55 -6.42
CA MET A 180 5.15 10.68 -5.50
C MET A 180 3.89 11.54 -5.41
N LEU A 181 3.29 11.90 -6.55
CA LEU A 181 2.04 12.66 -6.60
C LEU A 181 0.85 11.88 -6.01
N GLY A 182 0.77 10.59 -6.30
CA GLY A 182 -0.25 9.69 -5.78
C GLY A 182 -0.19 9.54 -4.26
N ILE A 183 1.00 9.25 -3.71
CA ILE A 183 1.18 9.10 -2.27
C ILE A 183 0.98 10.45 -1.57
N ALA A 184 1.47 11.56 -2.14
CA ALA A 184 1.26 12.89 -1.59
C ALA A 184 -0.22 13.28 -1.57
N SER A 185 -0.94 13.09 -2.68
CA SER A 185 -2.38 13.37 -2.77
C SER A 185 -3.19 12.49 -1.81
N LEU A 186 -2.85 11.21 -1.68
CA LEU A 186 -3.50 10.34 -0.70
C LEU A 186 -3.21 10.80 0.74
N GLY A 187 -1.96 11.19 1.03
CA GLY A 187 -1.58 11.80 2.31
C GLY A 187 -2.41 13.06 2.63
N VAL A 188 -2.63 13.91 1.64
CA VAL A 188 -3.49 15.11 1.72
C VAL A 188 -4.95 14.75 1.99
N ALA A 189 -5.48 13.72 1.34
CA ALA A 189 -6.83 13.23 1.59
C ALA A 189 -7.01 12.75 3.04
N PHE A 190 -6.01 12.04 3.59
CA PHE A 190 -6.04 11.52 4.96
C PHE A 190 -5.71 12.56 6.04
N SER A 191 -4.84 13.53 5.76
CA SER A 191 -4.58 14.68 6.65
C SER A 191 -5.77 15.64 6.67
N GLY A 192 -6.46 15.80 5.53
CA GLY A 192 -7.54 16.77 5.37
C GLY A 192 -7.03 18.20 5.22
N TYR A 193 -5.76 18.37 4.88
CA TYR A 193 -5.14 19.67 4.68
C TYR A 193 -4.22 19.65 3.46
N PHE A 194 -4.36 20.66 2.59
CA PHE A 194 -3.47 20.87 1.45
C PHE A 194 -2.82 22.26 1.51
N ILE A 195 -3.57 23.29 1.12
CA ILE A 195 -3.22 24.71 1.26
C ILE A 195 -4.20 25.36 2.26
N SER A 196 -5.47 24.96 2.21
CA SER A 196 -6.47 25.20 3.24
C SER A 196 -6.99 23.85 3.79
N SER A 197 -7.87 23.94 4.78
CA SER A 197 -8.61 22.81 5.31
C SER A 197 -9.56 22.25 4.25
N LEU A 198 -9.45 20.97 3.91
CA LEU A 198 -10.31 20.32 2.92
C LEU A 198 -11.66 19.90 3.51
N GLN A 199 -12.73 20.16 2.76
CA GLN A 199 -14.06 19.64 3.06
C GLN A 199 -14.13 18.12 2.84
N LYS A 200 -15.06 17.43 3.52
CA LYS A 200 -15.20 15.95 3.43
C LYS A 200 -15.31 15.45 1.98
N TRP A 201 -16.08 16.14 1.12
CA TRP A 201 -16.18 15.78 -0.29
C TRP A 201 -14.86 15.96 -1.06
N GLN A 202 -14.17 17.08 -0.86
CA GLN A 202 -12.87 17.35 -1.49
C GLN A 202 -11.84 16.27 -1.10
N ARG A 203 -11.89 15.77 0.14
CA ARG A 203 -11.00 14.68 0.60
C ARG A 203 -11.27 13.37 -0.15
N TRP A 204 -12.53 12.98 -0.32
CA TRP A 204 -12.89 11.80 -1.12
C TRP A 204 -12.49 11.95 -2.58
N TRP A 205 -12.69 13.13 -3.16
CA TRP A 205 -12.26 13.41 -4.53
C TRP A 205 -10.75 13.26 -4.70
N VAL A 206 -9.95 13.90 -3.83
CA VAL A 206 -8.48 13.78 -3.86
C VAL A 206 -8.04 12.33 -3.64
N ALA A 207 -8.69 11.58 -2.75
CA ALA A 207 -8.41 10.16 -2.57
C ALA A 207 -8.64 9.36 -3.87
N ILE A 208 -9.75 9.59 -4.57
CA ILE A 208 -10.02 8.93 -5.87
C ILE A 208 -8.98 9.33 -6.92
N VAL A 209 -8.64 10.62 -7.03
CA VAL A 209 -7.64 11.12 -7.98
C VAL A 209 -6.26 10.53 -7.72
N SER A 210 -5.91 10.24 -6.46
CA SER A 210 -4.63 9.62 -6.11
C SER A 210 -4.40 8.26 -6.81
N PHE A 211 -5.45 7.46 -7.00
CA PHE A 211 -5.36 6.19 -7.71
C PHE A 211 -5.01 6.35 -9.20
N PHE A 212 -5.42 7.46 -9.84
CA PHE A 212 -5.04 7.76 -11.22
C PHE A 212 -3.55 8.13 -11.34
N PHE A 213 -2.97 8.76 -10.33
CA PHE A 213 -1.52 9.02 -10.29
C PHE A 213 -0.70 7.75 -10.03
N ILE A 214 -1.26 6.79 -9.31
CA ILE A 214 -0.62 5.53 -8.93
C ILE A 214 -0.64 4.51 -10.08
N ALA A 215 -1.67 4.56 -10.93
CA ALA A 215 -1.72 3.76 -12.15
C ALA A 215 -0.57 4.18 -13.10
N PRO A 216 0.32 3.25 -13.48
CA PRO A 216 1.47 3.59 -14.31
C PRO A 216 1.04 4.02 -15.71
N GLY A 217 1.46 5.21 -16.14
CA GLY A 217 1.21 5.71 -17.49
C GLY A 217 1.19 7.23 -17.60
N LEU A 218 1.52 7.74 -18.79
CA LEU A 218 1.42 9.17 -19.06
C LEU A 218 -0.04 9.63 -19.13
N ALA A 219 -0.92 8.81 -19.72
CA ALA A 219 -2.34 9.11 -19.85
C ALA A 219 -3.04 9.18 -18.49
N THR A 220 -2.77 8.22 -17.61
CA THR A 220 -3.34 8.17 -16.25
C THR A 220 -2.83 9.35 -15.41
N MET A 221 -1.55 9.69 -15.51
CA MET A 221 -0.98 10.87 -14.86
C MET A 221 -1.61 12.18 -15.38
N ALA A 222 -1.79 12.32 -16.70
CA ALA A 222 -2.42 13.50 -17.30
C ALA A 222 -3.88 13.64 -16.84
N ILE A 223 -4.64 12.54 -16.83
CA ILE A 223 -6.01 12.50 -16.30
C ILE A 223 -6.01 12.90 -14.82
N GLY A 224 -5.10 12.35 -14.01
CA GLY A 224 -4.95 12.71 -12.61
C GLY A 224 -4.69 14.20 -12.41
N LEU A 225 -3.79 14.80 -13.21
CA LEU A 225 -3.52 16.24 -13.16
C LEU A 225 -4.76 17.06 -13.48
N VAL A 226 -5.48 16.71 -14.56
CA VAL A 226 -6.70 17.40 -14.98
C VAL A 226 -7.79 17.31 -13.89
N LEU A 227 -7.98 16.14 -13.29
CA LEU A 227 -8.96 15.93 -12.22
C LEU A 227 -8.56 16.62 -10.90
N MET A 228 -7.28 16.92 -10.70
CA MET A 228 -6.78 17.64 -9.52
C MET A 228 -6.93 19.17 -9.62
N LEU A 229 -6.95 19.72 -10.85
CA LEU A 229 -7.05 21.17 -11.09
C LEU A 229 -8.25 21.85 -10.38
N PRO A 230 -9.49 21.32 -10.42
CA PRO A 230 -10.63 21.96 -9.76
C PRO A 230 -10.43 22.15 -8.26
N ILE A 231 -9.84 21.15 -7.59
CA ILE A 231 -9.55 21.22 -6.14
C ILE A 231 -8.47 22.26 -5.86
N LEU A 232 -7.42 22.32 -6.68
CA LEU A 232 -6.37 23.33 -6.56
C LEU A 232 -6.94 24.75 -6.67
N PHE A 233 -7.80 25.00 -7.65
CA PHE A 233 -8.44 26.32 -7.80
C PHE A 233 -9.35 26.68 -6.62
N MET A 234 -10.13 25.73 -6.11
CA MET A 234 -10.97 25.97 -4.92
C MET A 234 -10.12 26.27 -3.68
N GLN A 235 -9.04 25.52 -3.47
CA GLN A 235 -8.13 25.69 -2.33
C GLN A 235 -7.40 27.03 -2.35
N ILE A 236 -6.93 27.49 -3.51
CA ILE A 236 -6.30 28.81 -3.65
C ILE A 236 -7.29 29.94 -3.34
N LYS A 237 -8.55 29.82 -3.78
CA LYS A 237 -9.60 30.80 -3.46
C LYS A 237 -9.91 30.83 -1.96
N GLU A 238 -10.09 29.66 -1.34
CA GLU A 238 -10.33 29.55 0.10
C GLU A 238 -9.18 30.10 0.94
N PHE A 239 -7.93 29.88 0.51
CA PHE A 239 -6.75 30.43 1.17
C PHE A 239 -6.75 31.96 1.13
N LYS A 240 -6.97 32.57 -0.05
CA LYS A 240 -7.04 34.04 -0.19
C LYS A 240 -8.14 34.66 0.68
N ILE A 241 -9.31 34.03 0.76
CA ILE A 241 -10.43 34.51 1.59
C ILE A 241 -10.03 34.48 3.08
N LYS A 242 -9.42 33.39 3.55
CA LYS A 242 -8.95 33.31 4.95
C LYS A 242 -7.86 34.32 5.25
N THR A 243 -6.90 34.54 4.34
CA THR A 243 -5.84 35.53 4.53
C THR A 243 -6.39 36.95 4.60
N ASN A 244 -7.34 37.32 3.73
CA ASN A 244 -7.96 38.65 3.79
C ASN A 244 -8.72 38.90 5.11
N ASN A 245 -9.45 37.91 5.61
CA ASN A 245 -10.16 38.02 6.90
C ASN A 245 -9.24 38.04 8.13
N PHE A 246 -7.95 37.74 7.99
CA PHE A 246 -6.96 37.84 9.07
C PHE A 246 -6.23 39.19 9.11
N ILE A 247 -6.33 39.97 8.03
CA ILE A 247 -5.67 41.28 7.87
C ILE A 247 -6.65 42.42 8.22
N GLU A 248 -7.96 42.18 8.15
CA GLU A 248 -9.01 43.02 8.74
C GLU A 248 -9.26 42.70 10.22
#